data_AF-A0A1Y2CMF8-F1
#
_entry.id   AF-A0A1Y2CMF8-F1
#
_cell.length_a   1.000
_cell.length_b   1.000
_cell.length_c   1.000
_cell.angle_alpha   90.00
_cell.angle_beta   90.00
_cell.angle_gamma   90.00
#
_symmetry.space_group_name_H-M   'P 1'
#
loop_
_entity.id
_entity.type
_entity.pdbx_description
1 polymer ?
#
loop_
_entity_poly.entity_id
_entity_poly.type
_entity_poly.pdbx_seq_one_letter_code
_entity_poly.pdbx_strand_id
1 'polypeptide(L)'
;MPKIIQSYSVPVGIIIIDDWNSVGNSGWKLSATILEFTHTMHKVEKHMLSRLLYANPVCLLTSSNSSHRNVMTISWLTAIDNNGHFTCSMNANRYSATMLESQSSEGQQGLVGSRFVLNVPSAEMQETVLAVGGCSGRVADKFQALDLEANICLPGGSPAPATFPWTLSAQEETLTPVAMHPQRKKQKQKQDDAEVYVEQRLIALDSCVAHLVCRVEECLERYGHLLLICVIESGWVKEGYWNGKQFGPNEAGGNDVVTELPAYLSFLGTQQFATINPISTNKKPSK
;
A
#
# COMPACT_ATOMS: atom_id res chain seq x y z
N MET A 1 34.94 -1.02 3.26
CA MET A 1 34.72 -1.81 4.49
C MET A 1 34.04 -0.90 5.52
N PRO A 2 32.89 -1.28 6.10
CA PRO A 2 32.24 -0.47 7.11
C PRO A 2 33.10 -0.42 8.38
N LYS A 3 33.33 0.78 8.93
CA LYS A 3 34.05 0.96 10.19
C LYS A 3 33.13 0.50 11.34
N ILE A 4 33.52 -0.58 12.03
CA ILE A 4 32.92 -0.99 13.31
C ILE A 4 33.34 0.07 14.34
N ILE A 5 32.37 0.82 14.87
CA ILE A 5 32.66 1.97 15.74
C ILE A 5 32.63 1.59 17.23
N GLN A 6 32.02 0.45 17.59
CA GLN A 6 32.07 -0.11 18.94
C GLN A 6 31.43 -1.50 18.99
N SER A 7 32.15 -2.49 19.54
CA SER A 7 31.58 -3.79 19.92
C SER A 7 31.35 -3.78 21.43
N TYR A 8 30.11 -4.03 21.86
CA TYR A 8 29.77 -4.21 23.26
C TYR A 8 29.21 -5.62 23.44
N SER A 9 29.94 -6.50 24.12
CA SER A 9 29.37 -7.77 24.57
C SER A 9 28.50 -7.51 25.79
N VAL A 10 27.20 -7.67 25.65
CA VAL A 10 26.29 -7.75 26.79
C VAL A 10 25.94 -9.22 26.95
N PRO A 11 26.39 -9.91 28.01
CA PRO A 11 25.98 -11.28 28.24
C PRO A 11 24.48 -11.31 28.54
N VAL A 12 23.69 -11.81 27.59
CA VAL A 12 22.28 -12.15 27.83
C VAL A 12 22.24 -13.64 28.15
N GLY A 13 22.31 -13.98 29.44
CA GLY A 13 22.16 -15.35 29.90
C GLY A 13 20.69 -15.74 29.90
N ILE A 14 20.28 -16.62 28.98
CA ILE A 14 19.00 -17.35 29.12
C ILE A 14 19.34 -18.62 29.90
N ILE A 15 18.73 -18.79 31.07
CA ILE A 15 18.78 -20.05 31.81
C ILE A 15 17.72 -20.95 31.18
N ILE A 16 18.16 -21.96 30.43
CA ILE A 16 17.28 -23.06 30.03
C ILE A 16 17.40 -24.13 31.13
N ILE A 17 16.30 -24.44 31.80
CA ILE A 17 16.22 -25.52 32.77
C ILE A 17 15.90 -26.78 31.98
N ASP A 18 16.91 -27.61 31.76
CA ASP A 18 16.83 -28.71 30.79
C ASP A 18 16.14 -29.96 31.36
N ASP A 19 16.05 -30.13 32.69
CA ASP A 19 15.26 -31.20 33.32
C ASP A 19 15.15 -31.08 34.86
N TRP A 20 14.06 -31.60 35.43
CA TRP A 20 13.84 -31.73 36.88
C TRP A 20 13.79 -33.20 37.28
N ASN A 21 14.94 -33.83 37.48
CA ASN A 21 15.01 -35.26 37.80
C ASN A 21 15.29 -35.53 39.28
N SER A 22 14.52 -36.46 39.86
CA SER A 22 14.73 -37.02 41.21
C SER A 22 15.97 -37.91 41.21
N VAL A 23 16.95 -37.62 42.07
CA VAL A 23 18.15 -38.44 42.23
C VAL A 23 18.19 -39.04 43.64
N GLY A 24 17.28 -39.98 43.91
CA GLY A 24 17.30 -40.79 45.14
C GLY A 24 17.36 -39.99 46.46
N ASN A 25 17.68 -40.68 47.56
CA ASN A 25 17.57 -40.20 48.96
C ASN A 25 18.53 -39.06 49.37
N SER A 26 19.08 -38.27 48.44
CA SER A 26 20.09 -37.24 48.74
C SER A 26 19.93 -35.91 47.99
N GLY A 27 18.77 -35.61 47.42
CA GLY A 27 18.42 -34.25 46.98
C GLY A 27 18.40 -34.02 45.46
N TRP A 28 17.81 -32.88 45.08
CA TRP A 28 17.52 -32.50 43.69
C TRP A 28 18.75 -31.90 43.01
N LYS A 29 18.96 -32.22 41.72
CA LYS A 29 20.03 -31.63 40.91
C LYS A 29 19.43 -30.83 39.76
N LEU A 30 19.69 -29.52 39.75
CA LEU A 30 19.32 -28.65 38.64
C LEU A 30 20.44 -28.68 37.59
N SER A 31 20.10 -28.90 36.33
CA SER A 31 21.01 -28.63 35.20
C SER A 31 20.53 -27.38 34.48
N ALA A 32 21.41 -26.41 34.31
CA ALA A 32 21.15 -25.15 33.62
C ALA A 32 22.22 -24.93 32.56
N THR A 33 21.81 -24.76 31.31
CA THR A 33 22.70 -24.35 30.23
C THR A 33 22.63 -22.83 30.08
N ILE A 34 23.77 -22.15 30.24
CA ILE A 34 23.89 -20.71 29.96
C ILE A 34 24.31 -20.56 28.50
N LEU A 35 23.39 -20.06 27.66
CA LEU A 35 23.74 -19.61 26.31
C LEU A 35 24.19 -18.15 26.39
N GLU A 36 25.46 -17.90 26.10
CA GLU A 36 26.00 -16.54 25.99
C GLU A 36 25.94 -16.07 24.54
N PHE A 37 25.07 -15.09 24.26
CA PHE A 37 25.03 -14.43 22.96
C PHE A 37 25.83 -13.13 22.99
N THR A 38 26.81 -12.99 22.11
CA THR A 38 27.47 -11.70 21.87
C THR A 38 26.81 -11.01 20.68
N HIS A 39 26.40 -9.75 20.87
CA HIS A 39 25.83 -8.93 19.80
C HIS A 39 26.81 -7.81 19.45
N THR A 40 27.10 -7.64 18.16
CA THR A 40 27.89 -6.50 17.69
C THR A 40 26.95 -5.47 17.06
N MET A 41 27.03 -4.23 17.55
CA MET A 41 26.23 -3.12 17.01
C MET A 41 27.00 -2.41 15.90
N HIS A 42 26.37 -2.27 14.73
CA HIS A 42 26.94 -1.54 13.60
C HIS A 42 26.32 -0.15 13.51
N LYS A 43 27.17 0.90 13.61
CA LYS A 43 26.71 2.27 13.39
C LYS A 43 26.46 2.49 11.90
N VAL A 44 25.21 2.79 11.56
CA VAL A 44 24.79 3.09 10.19
C VAL A 44 25.15 4.53 9.81
N GLU A 45 25.60 4.73 8.57
CA GLU A 45 25.95 6.05 8.05
C GLU A 45 24.71 6.95 7.90
N LYS A 46 24.88 8.27 8.13
CA LYS A 46 23.78 9.25 8.17
C LYS A 46 22.83 9.17 6.98
N HIS A 47 23.38 9.00 5.77
CA HIS A 47 22.61 8.97 4.53
C HIS A 47 21.83 7.65 4.31
N MET A 48 22.08 6.64 5.13
CA MET A 48 21.41 5.33 5.09
C MET A 48 20.43 5.13 6.24
N LEU A 49 20.30 6.09 7.18
CA LEU A 49 19.51 5.90 8.41
C LEU A 49 18.04 5.56 8.15
N SER A 50 17.44 6.14 7.12
CA SER A 50 16.05 5.85 6.76
C SER A 50 15.82 4.37 6.42
N ARG A 51 16.86 3.65 5.96
CA ARG A 51 16.77 2.23 5.59
C ARG A 51 16.40 1.32 6.76
N LEU A 52 16.68 1.77 7.99
CA LEU A 52 16.29 1.06 9.21
C LEU A 52 14.77 1.07 9.44
N LEU A 53 14.03 1.96 8.77
CA LEU A 53 12.57 2.07 8.81
C LEU A 53 11.90 1.44 7.58
N TYR A 54 12.64 0.78 6.70
CA TYR A 54 12.12 0.50 5.37
C TYR A 54 11.07 -0.58 5.26
N ALA A 55 10.85 -1.40 6.29
CA ALA A 55 9.77 -2.38 6.39
C ALA A 55 8.38 -1.72 6.34
N ASN A 56 8.02 -1.24 5.16
CA ASN A 56 6.81 -0.50 4.87
C ASN A 56 5.93 -1.29 3.91
N PRO A 57 4.62 -1.04 3.92
CA PRO A 57 3.72 -1.54 2.89
C PRO A 57 4.17 -1.11 1.49
N VAL A 58 3.85 -1.92 0.48
CA VAL A 58 4.01 -1.56 -0.93
C VAL A 58 2.64 -1.41 -1.56
N CYS A 59 2.43 -0.32 -2.30
CA CYS A 59 1.23 -0.11 -3.09
C CYS A 59 1.60 0.45 -4.47
N LEU A 60 0.75 0.18 -5.46
CA LEU A 60 0.70 0.88 -6.73
C LEU A 60 -0.40 1.94 -6.64
N LEU A 61 0.00 3.21 -6.59
CA LEU A 61 -0.91 4.36 -6.62
C LEU A 61 -1.29 4.66 -8.07
N THR A 62 -2.57 4.53 -8.40
CA THR A 62 -3.13 4.93 -9.68
C THR A 62 -3.80 6.30 -9.55
N SER A 63 -3.60 7.14 -10.56
CA SER A 63 -4.16 8.49 -10.64
C SER A 63 -4.57 8.75 -12.08
N SER A 64 -5.62 9.53 -12.28
CA SER A 64 -6.13 9.87 -13.60
C SER A 64 -6.73 11.27 -13.61
N ASN A 65 -6.87 11.85 -14.78
CA ASN A 65 -7.67 13.04 -15.01
C ASN A 65 -8.51 12.82 -16.29
N SER A 66 -9.05 13.89 -16.87
CA SER A 66 -9.89 13.78 -18.07
C SER A 66 -9.16 13.21 -19.30
N SER A 67 -7.83 13.27 -19.34
CA SER A 67 -7.05 12.97 -20.55
C SER A 67 -5.97 11.92 -20.33
N HIS A 68 -5.49 11.75 -19.11
CA HIS A 68 -4.35 10.91 -18.80
C HIS A 68 -4.65 9.98 -17.63
N ARG A 69 -3.91 8.87 -17.60
CA ARG A 69 -3.81 7.94 -16.47
C ARG A 69 -2.34 7.75 -16.13
N ASN A 70 -2.07 7.39 -14.88
CA ASN A 70 -0.73 7.11 -14.41
C ASN A 70 -0.77 6.13 -13.24
N VAL A 71 0.33 5.39 -13.08
CA VAL A 71 0.56 4.50 -11.95
C VAL A 71 1.97 4.73 -11.39
N MET A 72 2.12 4.68 -10.07
CA MET A 72 3.43 4.75 -9.41
C MET A 72 3.53 3.80 -8.24
N THR A 73 4.73 3.31 -7.97
CA THR A 73 5.02 2.59 -6.73
C THR A 73 5.14 3.59 -5.59
N ILE A 74 4.43 3.34 -4.50
CA ILE A 74 4.53 4.09 -3.25
C ILE A 74 4.72 3.11 -2.08
N SER A 75 5.71 3.40 -1.24
CA SER A 75 6.01 2.58 -0.05
C SER A 75 6.29 3.40 1.20
N TRP A 76 6.18 4.73 1.15
CA TRP A 76 6.30 5.56 2.34
C TRP A 76 4.89 5.91 2.81
N LEU A 77 4.21 4.94 3.42
CA LEU A 77 2.85 5.08 3.92
C LEU A 77 2.62 4.26 5.19
N THR A 78 1.75 4.75 6.08
CA THR A 78 1.33 4.06 7.29
C THR A 78 -0.05 4.54 7.74
N ALA A 79 -0.83 3.66 8.37
CA ALA A 79 -2.06 4.04 9.05
C ALA A 79 -1.77 5.04 10.19
N ILE A 80 -2.70 5.97 10.41
CA ILE A 80 -2.70 6.94 11.52
C ILE A 80 -3.62 6.46 12.63
N ASP A 81 -4.80 5.94 12.27
CA ASP A 81 -5.81 5.45 13.21
C ASP A 81 -6.58 4.22 12.67
N ASN A 82 -7.58 3.77 13.42
CA ASN A 82 -8.45 2.65 13.03
C ASN A 82 -9.69 3.08 12.22
N ASN A 83 -9.82 4.35 11.87
CA ASN A 83 -10.96 4.90 11.12
C ASN A 83 -10.62 5.12 9.63
N GLY A 84 -9.53 4.52 9.16
CA GLY A 84 -9.11 4.59 7.75
C GLY A 84 -8.25 5.80 7.41
N HIS A 85 -7.80 6.59 8.41
CA HIS A 85 -6.83 7.65 8.15
C HIS A 85 -5.42 7.07 8.02
N PHE A 86 -4.67 7.59 7.05
CA PHE A 86 -3.29 7.21 6.83
C PHE A 86 -2.49 8.40 6.35
N THR A 87 -1.16 8.32 6.50
CA THR A 87 -0.25 9.28 5.90
C THR A 87 0.59 8.61 4.84
N CYS A 88 0.92 9.34 3.80
CA CYS A 88 1.96 8.93 2.86
C CYS A 88 2.86 10.10 2.44
N SER A 89 4.10 9.78 2.07
CA SER A 89 5.07 10.72 1.55
C SER A 89 5.31 10.45 0.07
N MET A 90 4.94 11.42 -0.76
CA MET A 90 5.18 11.38 -2.20
C MET A 90 6.22 12.43 -2.56
N ASN A 91 7.27 12.06 -3.29
CA ASN A 91 8.21 13.06 -3.79
C ASN A 91 7.47 14.06 -4.72
N ALA A 92 7.66 15.37 -4.50
CA ALA A 92 6.89 16.41 -5.17
C ALA A 92 7.08 16.42 -6.71
N ASN A 93 8.19 15.89 -7.21
CA ASN A 93 8.48 15.83 -8.65
C ASN A 93 7.80 14.65 -9.37
N ARG A 94 7.10 13.76 -8.64
CA ARG A 94 6.41 12.62 -9.24
C ARG A 94 5.27 13.13 -10.13
N TYR A 95 5.10 12.50 -11.29
CA TYR A 95 4.02 12.85 -12.21
C TYR A 95 2.63 12.68 -11.56
N SER A 96 2.48 11.71 -10.64
CA SER A 96 1.24 11.55 -9.86
C SER A 96 0.89 12.80 -9.03
N ALA A 97 1.87 13.59 -8.56
CA ALA A 97 1.58 14.85 -7.88
C ALA A 97 0.87 15.84 -8.81
N THR A 98 1.42 16.01 -10.02
CA THR A 98 0.81 16.83 -11.08
C THR A 98 -0.58 16.31 -11.47
N MET A 99 -0.74 14.99 -11.57
CA MET A 99 -2.04 14.37 -11.91
C MET A 99 -3.09 14.65 -10.85
N LEU A 100 -2.77 14.45 -9.57
CA LEU A 100 -3.70 14.68 -8.47
C LEU A 100 -4.07 16.15 -8.32
N GLU A 101 -3.11 17.06 -8.47
CA GLU A 101 -3.37 18.49 -8.47
C GLU A 101 -4.32 18.91 -9.61
N SER A 102 -4.24 18.26 -10.77
CA SER A 102 -5.15 18.52 -11.90
C SER A 102 -6.59 18.04 -11.68
N GLN A 103 -6.87 17.27 -10.63
CA GLN A 103 -8.23 16.84 -10.27
C GLN A 103 -8.96 17.87 -9.41
N SER A 104 -8.25 18.84 -8.83
CA SER A 104 -8.82 19.80 -7.90
C SER A 104 -9.83 20.71 -8.60
N SER A 105 -10.97 20.95 -7.94
CA SER A 105 -12.02 21.81 -8.46
C SER A 105 -11.59 23.28 -8.42
N GLU A 106 -12.18 24.12 -9.28
CA GLU A 106 -11.99 25.57 -9.27
C GLU A 106 -12.14 26.14 -7.84
N GLY A 107 -11.07 26.71 -7.29
CA GLY A 107 -11.03 27.31 -5.95
C GLY A 107 -10.33 26.48 -4.86
N GLN A 108 -10.03 25.20 -5.09
CA GLN A 108 -9.12 24.41 -4.25
C GLN A 108 -7.69 24.48 -4.80
N GLN A 109 -6.74 24.96 -3.99
CA GLN A 109 -5.31 24.92 -4.33
C GLN A 109 -4.66 23.64 -3.81
N GLY A 110 -3.76 23.07 -4.61
CA GLY A 110 -2.99 21.88 -4.27
C GLY A 110 -3.78 20.58 -4.43
N LEU A 111 -3.41 19.55 -3.67
CA LEU A 111 -3.91 18.18 -3.82
C LEU A 111 -5.16 17.89 -2.96
N VAL A 112 -5.62 18.81 -2.12
CA VAL A 112 -6.73 18.55 -1.18
C VAL A 112 -8.03 18.27 -1.95
N GLY A 113 -8.69 17.16 -1.60
CA GLY A 113 -9.89 16.68 -2.27
C GLY A 113 -9.64 15.76 -3.45
N SER A 114 -8.41 15.68 -3.97
CA SER A 114 -8.05 14.72 -5.02
C SER A 114 -8.19 13.27 -4.54
N ARG A 115 -8.47 12.37 -5.49
CA ARG A 115 -8.66 10.94 -5.23
C ARG A 115 -7.73 10.07 -6.05
N PHE A 116 -7.33 8.97 -5.44
CA PHE A 116 -6.49 7.94 -6.05
C PHE A 116 -6.87 6.55 -5.52
N VAL A 117 -6.34 5.52 -6.15
CA VAL A 117 -6.47 4.14 -5.66
C VAL A 117 -5.10 3.62 -5.27
N LEU A 118 -4.99 3.06 -4.06
CA LEU A 118 -3.85 2.21 -3.69
C LEU A 118 -4.20 0.77 -4.04
N ASN A 119 -3.41 0.17 -4.91
CA ASN A 119 -3.51 -1.23 -5.27
C ASN A 119 -2.41 -2.00 -4.55
N VAL A 120 -2.76 -3.04 -3.81
CA VAL A 120 -1.79 -3.84 -3.05
C VAL A 120 -1.30 -5.01 -3.93
N PRO A 121 -0.04 -5.01 -4.38
CA PRO A 121 0.51 -6.10 -5.18
C PRO A 121 0.80 -7.34 -4.33
N SER A 122 0.67 -8.53 -4.93
CA SER A 122 1.24 -9.76 -4.39
C SER A 122 2.74 -9.87 -4.71
N ALA A 123 3.41 -10.88 -4.14
CA ALA A 123 4.83 -11.14 -4.38
C ALA A 123 5.14 -11.44 -5.85
N GLU A 124 4.21 -12.04 -6.58
CA GLU A 124 4.36 -12.33 -8.02
C GLU A 124 4.46 -11.06 -8.86
N MET A 125 3.95 -9.93 -8.36
CA MET A 125 3.99 -8.65 -9.05
C MET A 125 5.27 -7.85 -8.77
N GLN A 126 6.31 -8.45 -8.16
CA GLN A 126 7.54 -7.74 -7.80
C GLN A 126 8.20 -7.05 -9.01
N GLU A 127 8.27 -7.72 -10.16
CA GLU A 127 8.85 -7.15 -11.38
C GLU A 127 8.02 -5.96 -11.88
N THR A 128 6.69 -6.08 -11.87
CA THR A 128 5.78 -4.97 -12.19
C THR A 128 5.98 -3.78 -11.27
N VAL A 129 6.11 -4.01 -9.97
CA VAL A 129 6.35 -2.95 -8.98
C VAL A 129 7.67 -2.22 -9.25
N LEU A 130 8.73 -2.94 -9.63
CA LEU A 130 10.02 -2.35 -10.00
C LEU A 130 9.93 -1.57 -11.31
N ALA A 131 9.31 -2.15 -12.34
CA ALA A 131 9.14 -1.52 -13.64
C ALA A 131 8.35 -0.21 -13.54
N VAL A 132 7.21 -0.23 -12.81
CA VAL A 132 6.41 0.96 -12.54
C VAL A 132 7.20 2.03 -11.76
N GLY A 133 7.99 1.61 -10.77
CA GLY A 133 8.81 2.51 -9.96
C GLY A 133 10.01 3.10 -10.69
N GLY A 134 10.53 2.40 -11.70
CA GLY A 134 11.72 2.76 -12.48
C GLY A 134 11.48 3.76 -13.61
N CYS A 135 10.22 4.02 -13.97
CA CYS A 135 9.87 4.95 -15.06
C CYS A 135 8.96 6.10 -14.58
N SER A 136 8.74 7.09 -15.45
CA SER A 136 7.91 8.28 -15.17
C SER A 136 6.77 8.40 -16.16
N GLY A 137 5.55 8.64 -15.64
CA GLY A 137 4.36 8.86 -16.47
C GLY A 137 4.38 10.18 -17.24
N ARG A 138 5.36 11.04 -16.94
CA ARG A 138 5.58 12.30 -17.67
C ARG A 138 6.09 12.05 -19.10
N VAL A 139 6.72 10.89 -19.34
CA VAL A 139 7.39 10.58 -20.61
C VAL A 139 6.58 9.58 -21.44
N ALA A 140 5.86 8.66 -20.80
CA ALA A 140 5.07 7.63 -21.48
C ALA A 140 3.85 7.25 -20.65
N ASP A 141 2.78 6.78 -21.31
CA ASP A 141 1.70 6.07 -20.63
C ASP A 141 2.24 4.72 -20.12
N LYS A 142 2.40 4.63 -18.80
CA LYS A 142 2.95 3.43 -18.16
C LYS A 142 2.05 2.22 -18.27
N PHE A 143 0.73 2.40 -18.44
CA PHE A 143 -0.16 1.26 -18.61
C PHE A 143 0.10 0.57 -19.94
N GLN A 144 0.26 1.36 -21.01
CA GLN A 144 0.60 0.84 -22.32
C GLN A 144 2.05 0.31 -22.35
N ALA A 145 3.01 1.09 -21.83
CA ALA A 145 4.44 0.74 -21.90
C ALA A 145 4.83 -0.51 -21.08
N LEU A 146 3.99 -0.91 -20.12
CA LEU A 146 4.22 -2.05 -19.23
C LEU A 146 3.12 -3.13 -19.36
N ASP A 147 2.32 -3.08 -20.42
CA ASP A 147 1.25 -4.05 -20.72
C ASP A 147 0.24 -4.25 -19.57
N LEU A 148 -0.09 -3.18 -18.86
CA LEU A 148 -1.04 -3.22 -17.73
C LEU A 148 -2.49 -2.96 -18.13
N GLU A 149 -2.76 -2.60 -19.39
CA GLU A 149 -4.10 -2.22 -19.84
C GLU A 149 -5.14 -3.34 -19.66
N ALA A 150 -4.76 -4.58 -19.94
CA ALA A 150 -5.63 -5.74 -19.77
C ALA A 150 -5.99 -6.01 -18.30
N ASN A 151 -5.23 -5.46 -17.36
CA ASN A 151 -5.45 -5.63 -15.92
C ASN A 151 -6.27 -4.49 -15.31
N ILE A 152 -6.67 -3.49 -16.09
CA ILE A 152 -7.45 -2.36 -15.58
C ILE A 152 -8.85 -2.82 -15.17
N CYS A 153 -9.26 -2.44 -13.96
CA CYS A 153 -10.61 -2.64 -13.45
C CYS A 153 -11.07 -1.40 -12.66
N LEU A 154 -12.35 -1.36 -12.31
CA LEU A 154 -12.83 -0.44 -11.27
C LEU A 154 -12.39 -0.94 -9.89
N PRO A 155 -12.27 -0.07 -8.87
CA PRO A 155 -12.10 -0.50 -7.49
C PRO A 155 -13.11 -1.60 -7.13
N GLY A 156 -12.63 -2.65 -6.47
CA GLY A 156 -13.40 -3.88 -6.23
C GLY A 156 -13.40 -4.94 -7.34
N GLY A 157 -12.75 -4.71 -8.48
CA GLY A 157 -12.49 -5.75 -9.50
C GLY A 157 -13.53 -5.85 -10.62
N SER A 158 -14.58 -5.02 -10.60
CA SER A 158 -15.54 -4.97 -11.70
C SER A 158 -14.85 -4.52 -12.99
N PRO A 159 -15.23 -5.07 -14.16
CA PRO A 159 -14.67 -4.66 -15.44
C PRO A 159 -14.76 -3.14 -15.62
N ALA A 160 -13.66 -2.60 -16.14
CA ALA A 160 -13.57 -1.20 -16.47
C ALA A 160 -14.57 -0.88 -17.64
N PRO A 161 -15.35 0.22 -17.60
CA PRO A 161 -16.24 0.58 -18.70
C PRO A 161 -15.50 0.68 -20.04
N ALA A 162 -16.17 0.31 -21.13
CA ALA A 162 -15.58 0.23 -22.47
C ALA A 162 -15.06 1.58 -23.01
N THR A 163 -15.54 2.70 -22.47
CA THR A 163 -15.16 4.06 -22.86
C THR A 163 -14.69 4.83 -21.64
N PHE A 164 -13.42 4.69 -21.28
CA PHE A 164 -12.82 5.67 -20.37
C PHE A 164 -12.44 6.94 -21.11
N PRO A 165 -12.41 8.11 -20.43
CA PRO A 165 -12.05 9.37 -21.06
C PRO A 165 -10.71 9.33 -21.82
N TRP A 166 -9.72 8.58 -21.32
CA TRP A 166 -8.41 8.44 -21.99
C TRP A 166 -8.41 7.45 -23.17
N THR A 167 -9.46 6.64 -23.36
CA THR A 167 -9.63 5.81 -24.57
C THR A 167 -10.20 6.59 -25.75
N LEU A 168 -10.71 7.81 -25.51
CA LEU A 168 -11.34 8.68 -26.52
C LEU A 168 -10.34 9.60 -27.23
N SER A 169 -9.09 9.18 -27.42
CA SER A 169 -8.15 9.88 -28.30
C SER A 169 -8.54 9.70 -29.78
N ALA A 170 -9.73 10.15 -30.20
CA ALA A 170 -10.10 10.21 -31.61
C ALA A 170 -11.33 11.06 -32.00
N GLN A 171 -12.23 11.52 -31.11
CA GLN A 171 -13.40 12.28 -31.57
C GLN A 171 -13.75 13.48 -30.70
N GLU A 172 -13.80 14.64 -31.36
CA GLU A 172 -14.13 15.97 -30.85
C GLU A 172 -15.44 15.99 -30.04
N GLU A 173 -15.38 16.50 -28.82
CA GLU A 173 -16.59 16.90 -28.07
C GLU A 173 -17.08 18.27 -28.56
N THR A 174 -18.02 18.27 -29.49
CA THR A 174 -18.87 19.44 -29.76
C THR A 174 -19.93 19.55 -28.67
N LEU A 175 -19.73 20.46 -27.72
CA LEU A 175 -20.72 20.80 -26.69
C LEU A 175 -21.81 21.71 -27.27
N THR A 176 -23.06 21.24 -27.32
CA THR A 176 -24.25 22.08 -27.54
C THR A 176 -24.89 22.48 -26.21
N PRO A 177 -25.35 23.74 -26.03
CA PRO A 177 -25.87 24.21 -24.75
C PRO A 177 -27.36 23.87 -24.58
N VAL A 178 -27.74 23.35 -23.40
CA VAL A 178 -29.14 23.14 -23.00
C VAL A 178 -29.51 24.07 -21.82
N ALA A 179 -30.72 24.63 -21.90
CA ALA A 179 -31.23 25.78 -21.17
C ALA A 179 -31.48 25.63 -19.64
N MET A 180 -31.65 26.79 -18.99
CA MET A 180 -31.78 27.06 -17.55
C MET A 180 -33.13 26.66 -16.92
N HIS A 181 -33.15 25.85 -15.83
CA HIS A 181 -33.65 26.09 -14.44
C HIS A 181 -34.70 25.00 -14.07
N PRO A 182 -34.95 24.58 -12.79
CA PRO A 182 -34.86 25.31 -11.50
C PRO A 182 -33.88 24.71 -10.46
N GLN A 183 -33.44 25.54 -9.50
CA GLN A 183 -32.12 25.45 -8.84
C GLN A 183 -32.00 24.64 -7.53
N ARG A 184 -33.03 23.98 -7.00
CA ARG A 184 -32.91 23.23 -5.71
C ARG A 184 -32.75 21.71 -5.83
N LYS A 185 -33.35 21.07 -6.84
CA LYS A 185 -33.07 19.65 -7.19
C LYS A 185 -31.78 19.49 -7.98
N LYS A 186 -31.38 20.54 -8.71
CA LYS A 186 -30.14 20.59 -9.49
C LYS A 186 -28.89 20.48 -8.63
N GLN A 187 -28.88 20.93 -7.37
CA GLN A 187 -27.65 20.94 -6.58
C GLN A 187 -27.29 19.55 -6.06
N LYS A 188 -28.27 18.81 -5.53
CA LYS A 188 -28.10 17.40 -5.14
C LYS A 188 -27.80 16.53 -6.36
N GLN A 189 -28.57 16.69 -7.44
CA GLN A 189 -28.36 15.92 -8.67
C GLN A 189 -27.00 16.23 -9.32
N LYS A 190 -26.55 17.50 -9.33
CA LYS A 190 -25.22 17.88 -9.84
C LYS A 190 -24.07 17.40 -8.94
N GLN A 191 -24.33 17.20 -7.65
CA GLN A 191 -23.37 16.63 -6.71
C GLN A 191 -23.29 15.10 -6.84
N ASP A 192 -24.44 14.43 -6.95
CA ASP A 192 -24.54 13.00 -7.26
C ASP A 192 -23.89 12.69 -8.62
N ASP A 193 -24.16 13.51 -9.65
CA ASP A 193 -23.54 13.40 -10.96
C ASP A 193 -22.01 13.59 -10.85
N ALA A 194 -21.54 14.64 -10.16
CA ALA A 194 -20.11 14.90 -9.99
C ALA A 194 -19.37 13.78 -9.22
N GLU A 195 -20.02 13.19 -8.21
CA GLU A 195 -19.48 12.06 -7.45
C GLU A 195 -19.39 10.80 -8.32
N VAL A 196 -20.42 10.51 -9.11
CA VAL A 196 -20.40 9.44 -10.13
C VAL A 196 -19.33 9.68 -11.20
N TYR A 197 -19.15 10.91 -11.68
CA TYR A 197 -18.09 11.27 -12.63
C TYR A 197 -16.68 11.10 -12.05
N VAL A 198 -16.51 11.27 -10.74
CA VAL A 198 -15.22 11.06 -10.05
C VAL A 198 -14.96 9.57 -9.86
N GLU A 199 -15.97 8.78 -9.45
CA GLU A 199 -15.85 7.32 -9.34
C GLU A 199 -15.48 6.67 -10.67
N GLN A 200 -16.06 7.16 -11.79
CA GLN A 200 -15.73 6.70 -13.15
C GLN A 200 -14.30 7.00 -13.60
N ARG A 201 -13.49 7.70 -12.80
CA ARG A 201 -12.06 7.96 -13.09
C ARG A 201 -11.13 7.12 -12.22
N LEU A 202 -11.64 6.40 -11.22
CA LEU A 202 -10.82 5.58 -10.35
C LEU A 202 -10.40 4.31 -11.08
N ILE A 203 -9.08 4.10 -11.17
CA ILE A 203 -8.47 2.95 -11.85
C ILE A 203 -7.91 2.02 -10.81
N ALA A 204 -8.26 0.74 -10.87
CA ALA A 204 -7.61 -0.32 -10.10
C ALA A 204 -6.93 -1.33 -11.03
N LEU A 205 -6.17 -2.26 -10.45
CA LEU A 205 -5.49 -3.34 -11.17
C LEU A 205 -5.99 -4.70 -10.64
N ASP A 206 -6.73 -5.45 -11.44
CA ASP A 206 -7.37 -6.72 -11.04
C ASP A 206 -6.36 -7.78 -10.54
N SER A 207 -5.13 -7.73 -11.04
CA SER A 207 -4.04 -8.58 -10.55
C SER A 207 -3.70 -8.34 -9.06
N CYS A 208 -3.95 -7.14 -8.53
CA CYS A 208 -3.67 -6.81 -7.14
C CYS A 208 -4.60 -7.52 -6.15
N VAL A 209 -4.15 -7.68 -4.90
CA VAL A 209 -4.88 -8.43 -3.87
C VAL A 209 -5.86 -7.57 -3.08
N ALA A 210 -5.71 -6.25 -3.13
CA ALA A 210 -6.60 -5.29 -2.50
C ALA A 210 -6.60 -3.95 -3.23
N HIS A 211 -7.71 -3.23 -3.16
CA HIS A 211 -7.92 -1.89 -3.71
C HIS A 211 -8.41 -0.97 -2.59
N LEU A 212 -7.80 0.20 -2.42
CA LEU A 212 -8.22 1.21 -1.45
C LEU A 212 -8.46 2.52 -2.19
N VAL A 213 -9.70 3.02 -2.17
CA VAL A 213 -10.02 4.35 -2.70
C VAL A 213 -9.70 5.37 -1.62
N CYS A 214 -8.86 6.33 -1.96
CA CYS A 214 -8.31 7.29 -1.02
C CYS A 214 -8.58 8.72 -1.47
N ARG A 215 -8.86 9.60 -0.50
CA ARG A 215 -8.96 11.04 -0.71
C ARG A 215 -7.90 11.78 0.12
N VAL A 216 -7.28 12.80 -0.47
CA VAL A 216 -6.36 13.70 0.24
C VAL A 216 -7.15 14.70 1.07
N GLU A 217 -6.86 14.77 2.36
CA GLU A 217 -7.47 15.73 3.30
C GLU A 217 -6.54 16.90 3.60
N GLU A 218 -5.25 16.62 3.77
CA GLU A 218 -4.23 17.62 3.99
C GLU A 218 -2.97 17.32 3.16
N CYS A 219 -2.25 18.37 2.78
CA CYS A 219 -0.99 18.27 2.07
C CYS A 219 0.00 19.30 2.59
N LEU A 220 1.16 18.83 3.04
CA LEU A 220 2.26 19.67 3.51
C LEU A 220 3.54 19.36 2.73
N GLU A 221 4.16 20.37 2.13
CA GLU A 221 5.46 20.18 1.49
C GLU A 221 6.62 20.33 2.48
N ARG A 222 7.45 19.29 2.59
CA ARG A 222 8.67 19.26 3.43
C ARG A 222 9.76 18.42 2.75
N TYR A 223 10.99 18.93 2.75
CA TYR A 223 12.17 18.21 2.23
C TYR A 223 12.02 17.71 0.77
N GLY A 224 11.30 18.45 -0.07
CA GLY A 224 11.01 18.05 -1.47
C GLY A 224 9.99 16.93 -1.61
N HIS A 225 9.27 16.61 -0.52
CA HIS A 225 8.19 15.65 -0.48
C HIS A 225 6.89 16.32 -0.06
N LEU A 226 5.79 15.84 -0.63
CA LEU A 226 4.43 16.10 -0.21
C LEU A 226 4.07 15.07 0.86
N LEU A 227 3.86 15.54 2.08
CA LEU A 227 3.31 14.76 3.18
C LEU A 227 1.79 14.88 3.09
N LEU A 228 1.15 13.79 2.68
CA LEU A 228 -0.29 13.72 2.53
C LEU A 228 -0.89 13.08 3.78
N ILE A 229 -1.95 13.70 4.29
CA ILE A 229 -2.90 13.06 5.21
C ILE A 229 -4.12 12.70 4.37
N CYS A 230 -4.48 11.43 4.43
CA CYS A 230 -5.50 10.85 3.56
C CYS A 230 -6.49 10.03 4.38
N VAL A 231 -7.68 9.86 3.83
CA VAL A 231 -8.70 8.94 4.33
C VAL A 231 -8.99 7.88 3.28
N ILE A 232 -9.12 6.62 3.71
CA ILE A 232 -9.64 5.53 2.89
C ILE A 232 -11.16 5.61 2.93
N GLU A 233 -11.77 5.97 1.80
CA GLU A 233 -13.23 6.09 1.68
C GLU A 233 -13.89 4.71 1.45
N SER A 234 -13.19 3.79 0.81
CA SER A 234 -13.65 2.43 0.54
C SER A 234 -12.49 1.48 0.29
N GLY A 235 -12.67 0.19 0.58
CA GLY A 235 -11.64 -0.83 0.42
C GLY A 235 -12.21 -2.19 0.04
N TRP A 236 -11.46 -2.90 -0.79
CA TRP A 236 -11.76 -4.26 -1.24
C TRP A 236 -10.52 -5.13 -1.12
N VAL A 237 -10.72 -6.41 -0.87
CA VAL A 237 -9.65 -7.39 -0.70
C VAL A 237 -10.12 -8.73 -1.26
N LYS A 238 -9.23 -9.44 -1.96
CA LYS A 238 -9.50 -10.81 -2.43
C LYS A 238 -9.80 -11.68 -1.20
N GLU A 239 -10.85 -12.50 -1.28
CA GLU A 239 -11.38 -13.28 -0.14
C GLU A 239 -10.31 -14.06 0.62
N GLY A 240 -9.37 -14.67 -0.10
CA GLY A 240 -8.26 -15.42 0.48
C GLY A 240 -7.31 -14.60 1.37
N TYR A 241 -7.31 -13.26 1.27
CA TYR A 241 -6.44 -12.35 2.02
C TYR A 241 -7.16 -11.61 3.16
N TRP A 242 -8.39 -12.03 3.50
CA TRP A 242 -9.14 -11.46 4.60
C TRP A 242 -9.66 -12.52 5.55
N ASN A 243 -9.12 -12.58 6.77
CA ASN A 243 -9.53 -13.56 7.78
C ASN A 243 -10.74 -13.10 8.62
N GLY A 244 -11.46 -12.06 8.18
CA GLY A 244 -12.56 -11.45 8.91
C GLY A 244 -12.15 -10.37 9.92
N LYS A 245 -10.86 -10.21 10.20
CA LYS A 245 -10.34 -9.22 11.16
C LYS A 245 -9.08 -8.50 10.71
N GLN A 246 -8.21 -9.18 9.97
CA GLN A 246 -6.89 -8.72 9.59
C GLN A 246 -6.64 -9.02 8.11
N PHE A 247 -5.78 -8.21 7.52
CA PHE A 247 -5.26 -8.43 6.18
C PHE A 247 -4.23 -9.57 6.22
N GLY A 248 -4.68 -10.78 5.91
CA GLY A 248 -3.96 -12.02 6.08
C GLY A 248 -4.79 -13.22 5.61
N PRO A 249 -4.16 -14.40 5.50
CA PRO A 249 -4.78 -15.56 4.87
C PRO A 249 -6.06 -15.98 5.61
N ASN A 250 -7.10 -16.27 4.85
CA ASN A 250 -8.36 -16.78 5.39
C ASN A 250 -8.27 -18.30 5.64
N GLU A 251 -8.13 -18.71 6.90
CA GLU A 251 -8.08 -20.13 7.31
C GLU A 251 -9.44 -20.83 7.30
N ALA A 252 -10.55 -20.11 7.04
CA ALA A 252 -11.91 -20.67 7.13
C ALA A 252 -12.35 -21.46 5.88
N GLY A 253 -11.54 -21.49 4.82
CA GLY A 253 -11.72 -22.43 3.71
C GLY A 253 -11.29 -23.82 4.16
N GLY A 254 -12.24 -24.75 4.27
CA GLY A 254 -11.99 -26.13 4.69
C GLY A 254 -10.86 -26.82 3.89
N ASN A 255 -10.35 -27.92 4.44
CA ASN A 255 -9.18 -28.71 4.04
C ASN A 255 -9.04 -29.16 2.56
N ASP A 256 -9.82 -28.63 1.62
CA ASP A 256 -9.74 -28.96 0.20
C ASP A 256 -8.98 -27.86 -0.54
N VAL A 257 -7.70 -28.15 -0.82
CA VAL A 257 -6.76 -27.36 -1.65
C VAL A 257 -6.50 -25.95 -1.08
N VAL A 258 -5.57 -25.87 -0.12
CA VAL A 258 -4.84 -24.62 0.14
C VAL A 258 -4.03 -24.33 -1.13
N THR A 259 -4.60 -23.55 -2.03
CA THR A 259 -3.80 -22.91 -3.07
C THR A 259 -2.94 -21.92 -2.32
N GLU A 260 -1.62 -22.13 -2.27
CA GLU A 260 -0.70 -21.21 -1.60
C GLU A 260 -0.91 -19.81 -2.19
N LEU A 261 -1.57 -18.93 -1.42
CA LEU A 261 -1.82 -17.56 -1.84
C LEU A 261 -0.50 -16.79 -1.77
N PRO A 262 -0.05 -16.15 -2.85
CA PRO A 262 1.20 -15.40 -2.83
C PRO A 262 1.15 -14.26 -1.80
N ALA A 263 2.07 -14.25 -0.85
CA ALA A 263 2.17 -13.19 0.16
C ALA A 263 2.24 -11.79 -0.48
N TYR A 264 1.74 -10.76 0.20
CA TYR A 264 1.93 -9.37 -0.24
C TYR A 264 3.28 -8.82 0.20
N LEU A 265 3.68 -7.70 -0.40
CA LEU A 265 5.04 -7.19 -0.32
C LEU A 265 5.24 -6.13 0.78
N SER A 266 6.42 -6.17 1.38
CA SER A 266 7.02 -5.04 2.09
C SER A 266 8.29 -4.60 1.38
N PHE A 267 8.53 -3.29 1.28
CA PHE A 267 9.77 -2.77 0.69
C PHE A 267 10.90 -2.84 1.72
N LEU A 268 12.15 -3.03 1.29
CA LEU A 268 13.33 -2.99 2.16
C LEU A 268 14.36 -1.93 1.73
N GLY A 269 14.05 -1.15 0.68
CA GLY A 269 14.99 -0.24 0.04
C GLY A 269 15.76 -0.87 -1.10
N THR A 270 16.36 -0.03 -1.94
CA THR A 270 17.31 -0.47 -2.97
C THR A 270 16.74 -1.59 -3.86
N GLN A 271 15.45 -1.49 -4.23
CA GLN A 271 14.75 -2.48 -5.06
C GLN A 271 14.63 -3.88 -4.44
N GLN A 272 14.77 -3.98 -3.11
CA GLN A 272 14.56 -5.21 -2.36
C GLN A 272 13.20 -5.22 -1.67
N PHE A 273 12.64 -6.42 -1.54
CA PHE A 273 11.35 -6.67 -0.91
C PHE A 273 11.44 -7.83 0.08
N ALA A 274 10.53 -7.82 1.06
CA ALA A 274 10.17 -8.95 1.87
C ALA A 274 8.74 -9.38 1.55
N THR A 275 8.42 -10.64 1.80
CA THR A 275 7.05 -11.14 1.80
C THR A 275 6.46 -11.04 3.21
N ILE A 276 5.20 -10.63 3.33
CA ILE A 276 4.49 -10.60 4.60
C ILE A 276 3.77 -11.91 4.81
N ASN A 277 4.24 -12.66 5.82
CA ASN A 277 3.61 -13.89 6.28
C ASN A 277 3.08 -13.66 7.70
N PRO A 278 1.75 -13.61 7.90
CA PRO A 278 1.18 -13.48 9.23
C PRO A 278 1.60 -14.66 10.10
N ILE A 279 2.09 -14.36 11.31
CA ILE A 279 2.49 -15.39 12.27
C ILE A 279 1.20 -15.97 12.87
N SER A 280 0.99 -17.27 12.71
CA SER A 280 -0.13 -17.96 13.38
C SER A 280 -0.01 -17.78 14.89
N THR A 281 -1.05 -17.22 15.50
CA THR A 281 -1.14 -17.19 16.96
C THR A 281 -1.73 -18.52 17.39
N ASN A 282 -0.96 -19.34 18.12
CA ASN A 282 -1.48 -20.56 18.74
C ASN A 282 -2.78 -20.23 19.46
N LYS A 283 -3.91 -20.79 19.00
CA LYS A 283 -5.19 -20.68 19.69
C LYS A 283 -4.95 -21.12 21.13
N LYS A 284 -5.14 -20.22 22.10
CA LYS A 284 -5.24 -20.65 23.51
C LYS A 284 -6.31 -21.74 23.55
N PRO A 285 -6.02 -22.93 24.14
CA PRO A 285 -7.06 -23.93 24.30
C PRO A 285 -8.21 -23.28 25.04
N SER A 286 -9.42 -23.38 24.46
CA SER A 286 -10.65 -22.95 25.11
C SER A 286 -10.71 -23.60 26.49
N LYS A 287 -10.90 -22.78 27.53
CA LYS A 287 -11.24 -23.27 28.86
C LYS A 287 -12.62 -23.92 28.85
#